data_AF-A0A7Y3FDV9-F1
#
_entry.id   AF-A0A7Y3FDV9-F1
#
_cell.length_a   1.000
_cell.length_b   1.000
_cell.length_c   1.000
_cell.angle_alpha   90.00
_cell.angle_beta   90.00
_cell.angle_gamma   90.00
#
_symmetry.space_group_name_H-M   'P 1'
#
loop_
_entity.id
_entity.type
_entity.pdbx_description
1 polymer ?
#
loop_
_entity_poly.entity_id
_entity_poly.type
_entity_poly.pdbx_seq_one_letter_code
_entity_poly.pdbx_strand_id
1 'polypeptide(L)'
;ADYAARLGHFGNLLVANLHGHHHWEDRSYFPELAAADPRFEAGLDVLEKDHEALDGILDTFTRQANRVIKLVQLDEAAAREEAANVHKGAVQIEQLLDRHLTDEENLAVPIILHHKLRG
;
A
#
# COMPACT_ATOMS: atom_id res chain seq x y z
N ALA A 1 -16.96 20.45 -3.81
CA ALA A 1 -15.98 20.54 -4.89
C ALA A 1 -15.69 19.13 -5.45
N ASP A 2 -15.59 18.98 -6.77
CA ASP A 2 -15.40 17.70 -7.48
C ASP A 2 -14.19 16.88 -6.94
N TYR A 3 -13.11 17.57 -6.55
CA TYR A 3 -11.90 16.92 -6.04
C TYR A 3 -12.13 16.10 -4.77
N ALA A 4 -13.04 16.52 -3.87
CA ALA A 4 -13.27 15.82 -2.62
C ALA A 4 -14.00 14.49 -2.84
N ALA A 5 -14.94 14.45 -3.80
CA ALA A 5 -15.60 13.21 -4.20
C ALA A 5 -14.60 12.24 -4.86
N ARG A 6 -13.73 12.75 -5.74
CA ARG A 6 -12.64 11.97 -6.34
C ARG A 6 -11.66 11.44 -5.29
N LEU A 7 -11.27 12.26 -4.31
CA LEU A 7 -10.40 11.85 -3.21
C LEU A 7 -11.04 10.70 -2.42
N GLY A 8 -12.33 10.79 -2.09
CA GLY A 8 -13.06 9.72 -1.41
C GLY A 8 -13.09 8.43 -2.23
N HIS A 9 -13.40 8.52 -3.52
CA HIS A 9 -13.49 7.35 -4.39
C HIS A 9 -12.14 6.66 -4.62
N PHE A 10 -11.14 7.39 -5.13
CA PHE A 10 -9.84 6.81 -5.48
C PHE A 10 -9.00 6.49 -4.25
N GLY A 11 -9.10 7.29 -3.19
CA GLY A 11 -8.44 7.00 -1.91
C GLY A 11 -8.94 5.70 -1.30
N ASN A 12 -10.25 5.46 -1.31
CA ASN A 12 -10.82 4.21 -0.83
C ASN A 12 -10.39 3.01 -1.68
N LEU A 13 -10.36 3.14 -3.01
CA LEU A 13 -9.88 2.08 -3.90
C LEU A 13 -8.41 1.73 -3.63
N LEU A 14 -7.54 2.73 -3.48
CA LEU A 14 -6.12 2.53 -3.18
C LEU A 14 -5.94 1.73 -1.88
N VAL A 15 -6.55 2.19 -0.78
CA VAL A 15 -6.42 1.57 0.54
C VAL A 15 -6.98 0.16 0.55
N ALA A 16 -8.19 -0.04 0.00
CA ALA A 16 -8.84 -1.35 0.00
C ALA A 16 -8.05 -2.38 -0.83
N ASN A 17 -7.51 -1.98 -1.98
CA ASN A 17 -6.73 -2.88 -2.82
C ASN A 17 -5.40 -3.25 -2.17
N LEU A 18 -4.66 -2.28 -1.61
CA LEU A 18 -3.38 -2.58 -0.95
C LEU A 18 -3.56 -3.49 0.26
N HIS A 19 -4.55 -3.22 1.13
CA HIS A 19 -4.84 -4.12 2.25
C HIS A 19 -5.25 -5.51 1.79
N GLY A 20 -6.11 -5.61 0.78
CA GLY A 20 -6.56 -6.91 0.27
C GLY A 20 -5.43 -7.72 -0.37
N HIS A 21 -4.58 -7.06 -1.14
CA HIS A 21 -3.43 -7.65 -1.82
C HIS A 21 -2.40 -8.16 -0.83
N HIS A 22 -1.91 -7.29 0.07
CA HIS A 22 -0.85 -7.66 1.02
C HIS A 22 -1.33 -8.69 2.03
N HIS A 23 -2.61 -8.62 2.45
CA HIS A 23 -3.19 -9.67 3.29
C HIS A 23 -3.22 -11.04 2.62
N TRP A 24 -3.49 -11.09 1.30
CA TRP A 24 -3.45 -12.33 0.56
C TRP A 24 -2.01 -12.84 0.41
N GLU A 25 -1.05 -11.94 0.18
CA GLU A 25 0.38 -12.26 0.08
C GLU A 25 0.90 -12.88 1.36
N ASP A 26 0.78 -12.16 2.48
CA ASP A 26 1.27 -12.59 3.80
C ASP A 26 0.71 -13.96 4.21
N ARG A 27 -0.57 -14.21 3.90
CA ARG A 27 -1.29 -15.38 4.43
C ARG A 27 -1.29 -16.59 3.50
N SER A 28 -1.07 -16.38 2.21
CA SER A 28 -1.26 -17.42 1.21
C SER A 28 -0.05 -17.52 0.28
N TYR A 29 0.32 -16.42 -0.36
CA TYR A 29 1.29 -16.45 -1.46
C TYR A 29 2.74 -16.56 -0.99
N PHE A 30 3.14 -15.75 -0.01
CA PHE A 30 4.48 -15.81 0.57
C PHE A 30 4.77 -17.17 1.23
N PRO A 31 3.83 -17.80 1.98
CA PRO A 31 3.98 -19.19 2.42
C PRO A 31 4.19 -20.20 1.29
N GLU A 32 3.51 -20.04 0.15
CA GLU A 32 3.71 -20.91 -1.02
C GLU A 32 5.13 -20.77 -1.61
N LEU A 33 5.60 -19.53 -1.76
CA LEU A 33 6.96 -19.24 -2.26
C LEU A 33 8.04 -19.75 -1.31
N ALA A 34 7.88 -19.52 0.00
CA ALA A 34 8.76 -20.03 1.04
C ALA A 34 8.86 -21.56 1.04
N ALA A 35 7.72 -22.25 0.87
CA ALA A 35 7.69 -23.71 0.78
C ALA A 35 8.35 -24.24 -0.51
N ALA A 36 8.30 -23.47 -1.61
CA ALA A 36 8.91 -23.85 -2.88
C ALA A 36 10.43 -23.63 -2.90
N ASP A 37 10.94 -22.54 -2.31
CA ASP A 37 12.37 -22.22 -2.31
C ASP A 37 12.81 -21.50 -1.02
N PRO A 38 13.67 -22.12 -0.19
CA PRO A 38 14.16 -21.52 1.06
C PRO A 38 14.92 -20.20 0.91
N ARG A 39 15.32 -19.82 -0.30
CA ARG A 39 15.94 -18.50 -0.56
C ARG A 39 14.97 -17.35 -0.36
N PHE A 40 13.67 -17.59 -0.49
CA PHE A 40 12.62 -16.57 -0.28
C PHE A 40 12.60 -16.06 1.17
N GLU A 41 12.78 -16.97 2.13
CA GLU A 41 12.77 -16.67 3.57
C GLU A 41 13.78 -15.58 3.97
N ALA A 42 14.91 -15.49 3.27
CA ALA A 42 15.94 -14.49 3.55
C ALA A 42 15.49 -13.05 3.27
N GLY A 43 14.53 -12.86 2.35
CA GLY A 43 13.98 -11.56 1.98
C GLY A 43 12.58 -11.30 2.52
N LEU A 44 11.87 -12.33 2.98
CA LEU A 44 10.48 -12.23 3.44
C LEU A 44 10.30 -11.25 4.61
N ASP A 45 11.19 -11.27 5.60
CA ASP A 45 11.14 -10.33 6.75
C ASP A 45 11.22 -8.86 6.33
N VAL A 46 11.85 -8.55 5.19
CA VAL A 46 11.86 -7.19 4.65
C VAL A 46 10.51 -6.82 4.03
N LEU A 47 9.90 -7.74 3.28
CA LEU A 47 8.59 -7.53 2.66
C LEU A 47 7.48 -7.35 3.71
N GLU A 48 7.45 -8.21 4.74
CA GLU A 48 6.47 -8.12 5.84
C GLU A 48 6.62 -6.80 6.62
N LYS A 49 7.85 -6.33 6.86
CA LYS A 49 8.09 -5.03 7.50
C LYS A 49 7.65 -3.86 6.62
N ASP A 50 7.82 -3.96 5.31
CA ASP A 50 7.30 -2.96 4.39
C ASP A 50 5.77 -2.94 4.37
N HIS A 51 5.11 -4.10 4.49
CA HIS A 51 3.65 -4.18 4.67
C HIS A 51 3.19 -3.49 5.95
N GLU A 52 3.83 -3.78 7.10
CA GLU A 52 3.52 -3.13 8.38
C GLU A 52 3.71 -1.60 8.31
N ALA A 53 4.81 -1.14 7.70
CA ALA A 53 5.08 0.27 7.53
C ALA A 53 4.04 0.95 6.62
N LEU A 54 3.65 0.28 5.53
CA LEU A 54 2.64 0.78 4.61
C LEU A 54 1.26 0.88 5.26
N ASP A 55 0.84 -0.11 6.06
CA ASP A 55 -0.44 -0.07 6.79
C ASP A 55 -0.54 1.18 7.67
N GLY A 56 0.52 1.50 8.42
CA GLY A 56 0.57 2.72 9.24
C GLY A 56 0.48 4.02 8.44
N ILE A 57 1.08 4.05 7.24
CA ILE A 57 0.98 5.19 6.32
C ILE A 57 -0.45 5.29 5.74
N LEU A 58 -1.06 4.18 5.33
CA LEU A 58 -2.40 4.13 4.76
C LEU A 58 -3.48 4.54 5.77
N ASP A 59 -3.35 4.13 7.03
CA ASP A 59 -4.22 4.56 8.12
C ASP A 59 -4.15 6.08 8.35
N THR A 60 -2.92 6.63 8.35
CA THR A 60 -2.71 8.09 8.46
C THR A 60 -3.27 8.85 7.26
N PHE A 61 -3.01 8.36 6.04
CA PHE A 61 -3.54 8.91 4.80
C PHE A 61 -5.08 8.92 4.81
N THR A 62 -5.70 7.82 5.24
CA THR A 62 -7.15 7.66 5.33
C THR A 62 -7.77 8.70 6.28
N ARG A 63 -7.18 8.91 7.46
CA ARG A 63 -7.64 9.94 8.40
C ARG A 63 -7.57 11.34 7.80
N GLN A 64 -6.46 11.69 7.16
CA GLN A 64 -6.25 13.00 6.55
C GLN A 64 -7.20 13.23 5.38
N ALA A 65 -7.37 12.24 4.50
CA ALA A 65 -8.29 12.31 3.36
C ALA A 65 -9.75 12.52 3.83
N ASN A 66 -10.18 11.75 4.83
CA ASN A 66 -11.49 11.93 5.45
C ASN A 66 -11.66 13.31 6.09
N ARG A 67 -10.60 13.88 6.66
CA ARG A 67 -10.61 15.24 7.22
C ARG A 67 -10.78 16.29 6.11
N VAL A 68 -10.08 16.18 4.99
CA VAL A 68 -10.28 17.06 3.81
C VAL A 68 -11.72 17.01 3.32
N ILE A 69 -12.30 15.81 3.19
CA ILE A 69 -13.68 15.61 2.70
C ILE A 69 -14.71 16.27 3.64
N LYS A 70 -14.46 16.28 4.95
CA LYS A 70 -15.32 16.99 5.91
C LYS A 70 -15.11 18.50 5.83
N LEU A 71 -13.85 18.95 5.80
CA LEU A 71 -13.50 20.36 5.84
C LEU A 71 -13.93 21.13 4.60
N VAL A 72 -13.98 20.52 3.41
CA VAL A 72 -14.41 21.23 2.19
C VAL A 72 -15.83 21.83 2.28
N GLN A 73 -16.67 21.34 3.20
CA GLN A 73 -18.00 21.89 3.45
C GLN A 73 -18.06 22.87 4.64
N LEU A 74 -17.03 22.90 5.49
CA LEU A 74 -17.02 23.60 6.77
C LEU A 74 -16.03 24.79 6.78
N ASP A 75 -14.86 24.59 6.20
CA ASP A 75 -13.75 25.54 6.16
C ASP A 75 -12.82 25.18 4.99
N GLU A 76 -12.95 25.91 3.88
CA GLU A 76 -12.19 25.67 2.66
C GLU A 76 -10.68 25.95 2.82
N ALA A 77 -10.32 26.93 3.66
CA ALA A 77 -8.91 27.24 3.92
C ALA A 77 -8.24 26.09 4.69
N ALA A 78 -8.89 25.60 5.75
CA ALA A 78 -8.42 24.44 6.49
C ALA A 78 -8.39 23.17 5.64
N ALA A 79 -9.37 22.99 4.73
CA ALA A 79 -9.37 21.86 3.79
C ALA A 79 -8.13 21.87 2.88
N ARG A 80 -7.71 23.06 2.42
CA ARG A 80 -6.52 23.22 1.58
C ARG A 80 -5.23 22.92 2.33
N GLU A 81 -5.11 23.35 3.58
CA GLU A 81 -3.96 23.02 4.43
C GLU A 81 -3.88 21.51 4.68
N GLU A 82 -5.02 20.88 4.99
CA GLU A 82 -5.07 19.44 5.23
C GLU A 82 -4.77 18.62 3.96
N ALA A 83 -5.16 19.10 2.78
CA ALA A 83 -4.84 18.46 1.50
C ALA A 83 -3.33 18.36 1.26
N ALA A 84 -2.52 19.29 1.80
CA ALA A 84 -1.06 19.17 1.73
C ALA A 84 -0.53 17.97 2.52
N ASN A 85 -1.19 17.59 3.62
CA ASN A 85 -0.83 16.39 4.38
C ASN A 85 -1.22 15.11 3.63
N VAL A 86 -2.40 15.08 3.00
CA VAL A 86 -2.81 13.99 2.12
C VAL A 86 -1.80 13.78 1.00
N HIS A 87 -1.33 14.86 0.37
CA HIS A 87 -0.31 14.77 -0.68
C HIS A 87 1.02 14.19 -0.16
N LYS A 88 1.48 14.60 1.03
CA LYS A 88 2.67 13.99 1.65
C LYS A 88 2.49 12.50 1.88
N GLY A 89 1.33 12.07 2.39
CA GLY A 89 1.01 10.66 2.56
C GLY A 89 1.04 9.89 1.23
N ALA A 90 0.47 10.46 0.17
CA ALA A 90 0.52 9.85 -1.17
C ALA A 90 1.96 9.66 -1.68
N VAL A 91 2.83 10.65 -1.49
CA VAL A 91 4.26 10.56 -1.85
C VAL A 91 4.97 9.47 -1.04
N GLN A 92 4.65 9.34 0.25
CA GLN A 92 5.23 8.28 1.09
C GLN A 92 4.78 6.88 0.65
N ILE A 93 3.51 6.73 0.28
CA ILE A 93 2.97 5.47 -0.27
C ILE A 93 3.70 5.13 -1.57
N GLU A 94 3.80 6.08 -2.50
CA GLU A 94 4.47 5.89 -3.80
C GLU A 94 5.94 5.45 -3.62
N GLN A 95 6.69 6.15 -2.76
CA GLN A 95 8.10 5.84 -2.50
C GLN A 95 8.30 4.47 -1.85
N LEU A 96 7.39 4.05 -0.96
CA LEU A 96 7.46 2.74 -0.34
C LEU A 96 7.12 1.65 -1.35
N LEU A 97 6.05 1.83 -2.14
CA LEU A 97 5.65 0.85 -3.15
C LEU A 97 6.72 0.65 -4.23
N ASP A 98 7.39 1.73 -4.68
CA ASP A 98 8.44 1.64 -5.70
C ASP A 98 9.60 0.71 -5.28
N ARG A 99 10.06 0.84 -4.02
CA ARG A 99 11.07 -0.08 -3.47
C ARG A 99 10.52 -1.48 -3.23
N HIS A 100 9.30 -1.57 -2.68
CA HIS A 100 8.69 -2.82 -2.23
C HIS A 100 8.45 -3.76 -3.41
N LEU A 101 7.88 -3.24 -4.51
CA LEU A 101 7.66 -4.01 -5.74
C LEU A 101 8.98 -4.53 -6.32
N THR A 102 10.03 -3.71 -6.30
CA THR A 102 11.35 -4.13 -6.78
C THR A 102 11.90 -5.29 -5.96
N ASP A 103 11.83 -5.21 -4.63
CA ASP A 103 12.33 -6.24 -3.73
C ASP A 103 11.49 -7.52 -3.83
N GLU A 104 10.17 -7.40 -3.90
CA GLU A 104 9.26 -8.53 -4.06
C GLU A 104 9.50 -9.25 -5.39
N GLU A 105 9.57 -8.53 -6.52
CA GLU A 105 9.81 -9.11 -7.83
C GLU A 105 11.15 -9.84 -7.89
N ASN A 106 12.21 -9.26 -7.31
CA ASN A 106 13.53 -9.87 -7.25
C ASN A 106 13.54 -11.21 -6.50
N LEU A 107 12.66 -11.36 -5.50
CA LEU A 107 12.51 -12.58 -4.69
C LEU A 107 11.57 -13.58 -5.37
N ALA A 108 10.38 -13.15 -5.78
CA ALA A 108 9.29 -14.00 -6.23
C ALA A 108 9.45 -14.47 -7.69
N VAL A 109 9.79 -13.57 -8.62
CA VAL A 109 9.80 -13.88 -10.07
C VAL A 109 10.71 -15.06 -10.42
N PRO A 110 11.96 -15.17 -9.91
CA PRO A 110 12.81 -16.32 -10.19
C PRO A 110 12.20 -17.65 -9.75
N ILE A 111 11.50 -17.66 -8.61
CA ILE A 111 10.85 -18.86 -8.06
C ILE A 111 9.66 -19.25 -8.93
N ILE A 112 8.80 -18.28 -9.28
CA ILE A 112 7.64 -18.50 -10.14
C ILE A 112 8.07 -19.12 -11.47
N LEU A 113 9.10 -18.57 -12.12
CA LEU A 113 9.59 -19.06 -13.40
C LEU A 113 10.23 -20.45 -13.30
N HIS A 114 10.94 -20.74 -12.20
CA HIS A 114 11.60 -22.02 -11.99
C HIS A 114 10.60 -23.14 -11.64
N HIS A 115 9.60 -22.84 -10.79
CA HIS A 115 8.67 -23.83 -10.24
C HIS A 115 7.29 -23.84 -10.93
N LYS A 116 7.03 -22.91 -11.87
CA LYS A 116 5.76 -22.75 -12.58
C LYS A 116 4.55 -22.53 -11.66
N LEU A 117 4.77 -21.82 -10.55
CA LEU A 117 3.71 -21.44 -9.61
C LEU A 117 2.73 -20.47 -10.28
N ARG A 118 1.49 -20.39 -9.79
CA ARG A 118 0.43 -19.58 -10.41
C ARG A 118 -0.28 -18.58 -9.49
N GLY A 119 0.01 -18.62 -8.18
CA GLY A 119 -0.72 -17.84 -7.18
C GLY A 119 -2.13 -18.36 -6.95
#